data_AF-A0A9Q3CDZ6-F1
#
_entry.id   AF-A0A9Q3CDZ6-F1
#
_cell.length_a   1.000
_cell.length_b   1.000
_cell.length_c   1.000
_cell.angle_alpha   90.00
_cell.angle_beta   90.00
_cell.angle_gamma   90.00
#
_symmetry.space_group_name_H-M   'P 1'
#
loop_
_entity.id
_entity.type
_entity.pdbx_description
1 polymer ?
#
loop_
_entity_poly.entity_id
_entity_poly.type
_entity_poly.pdbx_seq_one_letter_code
_entity_poly.pdbx_strand_id
1 'polypeptide(L)'
;MGKPIHNTIYDLLGIISFITQPQSSDKDDWSPFILSSLFKGSNDILHLALQNLNLHHTKTTHPKCLPTISHHCELLPLNPTMQQEYSTLYKEFLSSKSKGPGEFFRNINKLQICCNHQIMLNTIAEADLEDHEGRSTQDNSPTITQTIVDVETCMMSSKIAHLLQSLMKNKQSKCGPTKSVVYTQWTQFLDL
;
A
#
# COMPACT_ATOMS: atom_id res chain seq x y z
N MET A 1 6.56 -3.93 -15.86
CA MET A 1 6.62 -3.98 -14.37
C MET A 1 7.80 -3.14 -13.91
N GLY A 2 7.60 -2.19 -12.97
CA GLY A 2 8.60 -1.15 -12.63
C GLY A 2 9.46 -1.41 -11.38
N LYS A 3 9.25 -2.51 -10.66
CA LYS A 3 10.15 -3.02 -9.60
C LYS A 3 10.61 -4.41 -10.02
N PRO A 4 11.89 -4.77 -9.84
CA PRO A 4 12.32 -6.15 -10.09
C PRO A 4 11.58 -7.07 -9.12
N ILE A 5 10.67 -7.86 -9.71
CA ILE A 5 10.00 -9.09 -9.28
C ILE A 5 9.74 -9.24 -7.77
N HIS A 6 8.45 -9.33 -7.42
CA HIS A 6 7.89 -9.35 -6.06
C HIS A 6 8.45 -10.46 -5.15
N ASN A 7 8.20 -10.25 -3.84
CA ASN A 7 8.75 -10.83 -2.61
C ASN A 7 8.99 -12.35 -2.49
N THR A 8 8.68 -13.19 -3.48
CA THR A 8 8.90 -14.64 -3.40
C THR A 8 9.35 -15.25 -4.73
N ILE A 9 10.13 -16.33 -4.66
CA ILE A 9 10.52 -17.13 -5.83
C ILE A 9 9.30 -17.69 -6.59
N TYR A 10 8.17 -17.86 -5.90
CA TYR A 10 6.93 -18.35 -6.50
C TYR A 10 6.28 -17.31 -7.41
N ASP A 11 6.34 -16.01 -7.05
CA ASP A 11 5.86 -14.94 -7.91
C ASP A 11 6.69 -14.85 -9.20
N LEU A 12 8.02 -15.03 -9.06
CA LEU A 12 8.95 -15.12 -10.17
C LEU A 12 8.61 -16.29 -11.10
N LEU A 13 8.35 -17.48 -10.56
CA LEU A 13 7.97 -18.66 -11.34
C LEU A 13 6.60 -18.47 -12.02
N GLY A 14 5.64 -17.83 -11.36
CA GLY A 14 4.35 -17.48 -11.97
C GLY A 14 4.50 -16.54 -13.15
N ILE A 15 5.36 -15.51 -13.03
CA ILE A 15 5.66 -14.58 -14.13
C ILE A 15 6.38 -15.29 -15.26
N ILE A 16 7.40 -16.10 -14.96
CA ILE A 16 8.12 -16.89 -15.98
C ILE A 16 7.14 -17.81 -16.69
N SER A 17 6.35 -18.61 -15.95
CA SER A 17 5.33 -19.51 -16.50
C SER A 17 4.36 -18.79 -17.42
N PHE A 18 3.86 -17.61 -17.01
CA PHE A 18 2.97 -16.78 -17.83
C PHE A 18 3.64 -16.31 -19.12
N ILE A 19 4.88 -15.84 -19.05
CA ILE A 19 5.62 -15.32 -20.21
C ILE A 19 6.05 -16.46 -21.15
N THR A 20 6.38 -17.63 -20.61
CA THR A 20 6.84 -18.80 -21.36
C THR A 20 5.73 -19.78 -21.70
N GLN A 21 4.46 -19.44 -21.46
CA GLN A 21 3.33 -20.29 -21.87
C GLN A 21 3.45 -20.56 -23.38
N PRO A 22 3.63 -21.83 -23.79
CA PRO A 22 3.84 -22.12 -25.19
C PRO A 22 2.53 -21.88 -25.93
N GLN A 23 2.56 -21.06 -26.99
CA GLN A 23 1.41 -20.87 -27.88
C GLN A 23 1.10 -22.09 -28.75
N SER A 24 1.85 -23.18 -28.60
CA SER A 24 1.69 -24.43 -29.33
C SER A 24 1.89 -25.61 -28.39
N SER A 25 1.15 -26.68 -28.65
CA SER A 25 0.86 -27.86 -27.82
C SER A 25 2.03 -28.74 -27.33
N ASP A 26 3.27 -28.26 -27.29
CA ASP A 26 4.41 -29.08 -26.85
C ASP A 26 4.80 -28.81 -25.39
N LYS A 27 4.88 -29.92 -24.66
CA LYS A 27 5.00 -30.05 -23.20
C LYS A 27 6.42 -29.79 -22.67
N ASP A 28 7.02 -28.65 -22.97
CA ASP A 28 8.28 -28.29 -22.36
C ASP A 28 8.03 -27.50 -21.06
N ASP A 29 7.87 -28.23 -19.95
CA ASP A 29 7.84 -27.64 -18.61
C ASP A 29 9.28 -27.34 -18.15
N TRP A 30 9.71 -26.08 -18.29
CA TRP A 30 11.02 -25.61 -17.88
C TRP A 30 11.14 -25.38 -16.35
N SER A 31 10.05 -25.48 -15.61
CA SER A 31 10.00 -25.18 -14.17
C SER A 31 11.01 -25.98 -13.34
N PRO A 32 11.20 -27.31 -13.56
CA PRO A 32 12.18 -28.10 -12.80
C PRO A 32 13.63 -27.64 -13.03
N PHE A 33 13.95 -27.19 -14.25
CA PHE A 33 15.30 -26.73 -14.61
C PHE A 33 15.63 -25.39 -13.93
N ILE A 34 14.71 -24.44 -13.97
CA ILE A 34 14.86 -23.12 -13.32
C ILE A 34 14.91 -23.28 -11.80
N LEU A 35 14.01 -24.08 -11.21
CA LEU A 35 14.00 -24.39 -9.79
C LEU A 35 15.31 -25.03 -9.33
N SER A 36 15.81 -26.03 -10.05
CA SER A 36 17.05 -26.71 -9.69
C SER A 36 18.27 -25.79 -9.73
N SER A 37 18.29 -24.81 -10.64
CA SER A 37 19.36 -23.82 -10.76
C SER A 37 19.30 -22.79 -9.63
N LEU A 38 18.10 -22.34 -9.26
CA LEU A 38 17.85 -21.46 -8.12
C LEU A 38 18.27 -22.09 -6.78
N PHE A 39 17.88 -23.35 -6.53
CA PHE A 39 18.26 -24.07 -5.31
C PHE A 39 19.76 -24.40 -5.22
N LYS A 40 20.45 -24.47 -6.36
CA LYS A 40 21.91 -24.65 -6.43
C LYS A 40 22.69 -23.34 -6.32
N GLY A 41 22.01 -22.18 -6.19
CA GLY A 41 22.65 -20.86 -6.13
C GLY A 41 23.26 -20.39 -7.45
N SER A 42 22.92 -21.04 -8.57
CA SER A 42 23.35 -20.63 -9.90
C SER A 42 22.41 -19.55 -10.43
N ASN A 43 22.77 -18.29 -10.18
CA ASN A 43 22.00 -17.14 -10.64
C ASN A 43 22.21 -16.82 -12.12
N ASP A 44 23.22 -17.41 -12.77
CA ASP A 44 23.59 -17.07 -14.15
C ASP A 44 22.51 -17.48 -15.17
N ILE A 45 21.92 -18.66 -14.99
CA ILE A 45 20.83 -19.15 -15.84
C ILE A 45 19.57 -18.31 -15.64
N LEU A 46 19.29 -17.91 -14.40
CA LEU A 46 18.18 -17.02 -14.09
C LEU A 46 18.43 -15.63 -14.68
N HIS A 47 19.63 -15.09 -14.54
CA HIS A 47 20.01 -13.82 -15.15
C HIS A 47 19.89 -13.87 -16.66
N LEU A 48 20.33 -14.94 -17.31
CA LEU A 48 20.22 -15.12 -18.76
C LEU A 48 18.75 -15.20 -19.23
N ALA A 49 17.93 -15.99 -18.52
CA ALA A 49 16.50 -16.13 -18.81
C ALA A 49 15.77 -14.80 -18.58
N LEU A 50 16.03 -14.13 -17.45
CA LEU A 50 15.42 -12.85 -17.12
C LEU A 50 15.95 -11.71 -17.98
N GLN A 51 17.18 -11.75 -18.47
CA GLN A 51 17.74 -10.73 -19.37
C GLN A 51 17.06 -10.75 -20.74
N ASN A 52 16.68 -11.93 -21.23
CA ASN A 52 15.91 -12.07 -22.47
C ASN A 52 14.43 -11.68 -22.31
N LEU A 53 13.88 -11.74 -21.09
CA LEU A 53 12.48 -11.44 -20.80
C LEU A 53 12.25 -10.04 -20.20
N ASN A 54 13.26 -9.45 -19.56
CA ASN A 54 13.18 -8.14 -18.90
C ASN A 54 14.07 -7.12 -19.59
N LEU A 55 13.44 -6.20 -20.31
CA LEU A 55 13.99 -4.86 -20.54
C LEU A 55 13.92 -4.07 -19.22
N HIS A 56 14.85 -4.34 -18.31
CA HIS A 56 15.00 -3.58 -17.07
C HIS A 56 16.00 -2.45 -17.29
N HIS A 57 15.51 -1.31 -17.77
CA HIS A 57 16.29 -0.08 -17.79
C HIS A 57 16.17 0.62 -16.44
N THR A 58 17.25 0.59 -15.66
CA THR A 58 17.35 1.41 -14.44
C THR A 58 17.55 2.87 -14.82
N LYS A 59 17.03 3.82 -14.03
CA LYS A 59 17.29 5.26 -14.21
C LYS A 59 18.80 5.62 -14.21
N THR A 60 19.65 4.70 -13.76
CA THR A 60 21.11 4.81 -13.77
C THR A 60 21.75 4.55 -15.14
N THR A 61 21.06 3.90 -16.09
CA THR A 61 21.60 3.56 -17.42
C THR A 61 21.33 4.63 -18.49
N HIS A 62 20.47 5.61 -18.22
CA HIS A 62 20.29 6.82 -19.03
C HIS A 62 20.45 8.10 -18.18
N PRO A 63 21.70 8.54 -17.90
CA PRO A 63 21.93 9.58 -16.91
C PRO A 63 21.83 11.02 -17.42
N LYS A 64 21.54 11.28 -18.70
CA LYS A 64 21.94 12.59 -19.26
C LYS A 64 21.11 13.81 -18.85
N CYS A 65 19.95 13.72 -18.19
CA CYS A 65 19.17 14.91 -17.80
C CYS A 65 18.04 14.68 -16.76
N LEU A 66 18.20 13.80 -15.76
CA LEU A 66 17.18 13.67 -14.71
C LEU A 66 17.57 14.46 -13.44
N PRO A 67 16.65 15.25 -12.84
CA PRO A 67 16.92 15.94 -11.59
C PRO A 67 17.13 14.93 -10.46
N THR A 68 17.98 15.29 -9.51
CA THR A 68 18.23 14.48 -8.29
C THR A 68 16.92 14.33 -7.51
N ILE A 69 16.59 13.08 -7.18
CA ILE A 69 15.45 12.76 -6.31
C ILE A 69 15.98 12.62 -4.90
N SER A 70 15.49 13.44 -3.96
CA SER A 70 15.73 13.26 -2.54
C SER A 70 14.55 12.54 -1.89
N HIS A 71 14.85 11.63 -0.96
CA HIS A 71 13.87 10.92 -0.17
C HIS A 71 13.96 11.38 1.28
N HIS A 72 12.82 11.73 1.86
CA HIS A 72 12.71 12.12 3.27
C HIS A 72 11.68 11.23 3.95
N CYS A 73 12.00 10.76 5.14
CA CYS A 73 11.10 10.00 6.00
C CYS A 73 10.93 10.77 7.29
N GLU A 74 9.69 11.10 7.63
CA GLU A 74 9.36 11.91 8.79
C GLU A 74 8.54 11.10 9.80
N LEU A 75 8.97 11.13 11.05
CA LEU A 75 8.29 10.47 12.16
C LEU A 75 7.36 11.49 12.82
N LEU A 76 6.05 11.29 12.63
CA LEU A 76 5.02 12.18 13.18
C LEU A 76 4.40 11.52 14.41
N PRO A 77 4.44 12.16 15.60
CA PRO A 77 3.79 11.61 16.78
C PRO A 77 2.28 11.64 16.60
N LEU A 78 1.58 10.62 17.11
CA LEU A 78 0.13 10.64 17.16
C LEU A 78 -0.36 11.75 18.10
N ASN A 79 -1.47 12.38 17.74
CA ASN A 79 -2.21 13.23 18.65
C ASN A 79 -2.59 12.42 19.93
N PRO A 80 -2.55 13.02 21.13
CA PRO A 80 -2.91 12.33 22.37
C PRO A 80 -4.22 11.54 22.33
N THR A 81 -5.27 12.08 21.69
CA THR A 81 -6.56 11.39 21.55
C THR A 81 -6.43 10.13 20.70
N MET A 82 -5.78 10.25 19.54
CA MET A 82 -5.53 9.10 18.64
C MET A 82 -4.57 8.09 19.27
N GLN A 83 -3.63 8.53 20.11
CA GLN A 83 -2.72 7.64 20.84
C GLN A 83 -3.48 6.75 21.84
N GLN A 84 -4.48 7.31 22.53
CA GLN A 84 -5.34 6.54 23.43
C GLN A 84 -6.14 5.49 22.66
N GLU A 85 -6.77 5.89 21.55
CA GLU A 85 -7.55 5.00 20.69
C GLU A 85 -6.67 3.89 20.10
N TYR A 86 -5.48 4.25 19.57
CA TYR A 86 -4.50 3.30 19.08
C TYR A 86 -4.09 2.29 20.16
N SER A 87 -3.89 2.75 21.40
CA SER A 87 -3.52 1.87 22.52
C SER A 87 -4.62 0.86 22.84
N THR A 88 -5.88 1.24 22.72
CA THR A 88 -7.03 0.35 22.87
C THR A 88 -7.07 -0.69 21.75
N LEU A 89 -7.02 -0.24 20.48
CA LEU A 89 -6.98 -1.12 19.31
C LEU A 89 -5.78 -2.08 19.36
N TYR A 90 -4.65 -1.63 19.88
CA TYR A 90 -3.45 -2.45 19.99
C TYR A 90 -3.61 -3.57 21.04
N LYS A 91 -4.27 -3.29 22.17
CA LYS A 91 -4.60 -4.32 23.16
C LYS A 91 -5.56 -5.36 22.59
N GLU A 92 -6.56 -4.92 21.81
CA GLU A 92 -7.49 -5.82 21.10
C GLU A 92 -6.77 -6.66 20.04
N PHE A 93 -5.85 -6.06 19.29
CA PHE A 93 -4.99 -6.79 18.35
C PHE A 93 -4.18 -7.87 19.07
N LEU A 94 -3.56 -7.54 20.21
CA LEU A 94 -2.78 -8.52 20.98
C LEU A 94 -3.64 -9.69 21.49
N SER A 95 -4.86 -9.43 21.96
CA SER A 95 -5.75 -10.47 22.48
C SER A 95 -6.40 -11.34 21.38
N SER A 96 -6.38 -10.87 20.14
CA SER A 96 -7.00 -11.55 18.98
C SER A 96 -6.00 -12.26 18.07
N LYS A 97 -4.69 -12.19 18.35
CA LYS A 97 -3.64 -12.83 17.54
C LYS A 97 -3.86 -14.31 17.25
N SER A 98 -4.55 -15.04 18.12
CA SER A 98 -4.81 -16.47 18.00
C SER A 98 -6.10 -16.82 17.25
N LYS A 99 -6.92 -15.83 16.85
CA LYS A 99 -8.27 -16.06 16.30
C LYS A 99 -8.31 -16.25 14.79
N GLY A 100 -7.14 -16.35 14.14
CA GLY A 100 -7.01 -16.67 12.73
C GLY A 100 -6.60 -15.48 11.85
N PRO A 101 -6.25 -15.74 10.58
CA PRO A 101 -5.66 -14.73 9.69
C PRO A 101 -6.62 -13.58 9.36
N GLY A 102 -7.93 -13.84 9.23
CA GLY A 102 -8.91 -12.80 8.91
C GLY A 102 -9.00 -11.71 9.99
N GLU A 103 -9.13 -12.11 11.25
CA GLU A 103 -9.16 -11.17 12.38
C GLU A 103 -7.82 -10.47 12.60
N PHE A 104 -6.71 -11.18 12.34
CA PHE A 104 -5.38 -10.59 12.37
C PHE A 104 -5.24 -9.43 11.36
N PHE A 105 -5.57 -9.67 10.08
CA PHE A 105 -5.47 -8.63 9.05
C PHE A 105 -6.43 -7.48 9.28
N ARG A 106 -7.67 -7.77 9.73
CA ARG A 106 -8.65 -6.74 10.10
C ARG A 106 -8.13 -5.82 11.19
N ASN A 107 -7.56 -6.38 12.26
CA ASN A 107 -7.06 -5.60 13.39
C ASN A 107 -5.79 -4.81 13.02
N ILE A 108 -4.94 -5.35 12.15
CA ILE A 108 -3.83 -4.57 11.56
C ILE A 108 -4.36 -3.40 10.73
N ASN A 109 -5.40 -3.60 9.92
CA ASN A 109 -6.00 -2.53 9.13
C ASN A 109 -6.53 -1.40 10.03
N LYS A 110 -7.24 -1.74 11.11
CA LYS A 110 -7.72 -0.76 12.10
C LYS A 110 -6.57 0.06 12.69
N LEU A 111 -5.47 -0.60 13.08
CA LEU A 111 -4.28 0.09 13.58
C LEU A 111 -3.66 1.03 12.54
N GLN A 112 -3.55 0.59 11.28
CA GLN A 112 -3.00 1.41 10.19
C GLN A 112 -3.86 2.65 9.90
N ILE A 113 -5.18 2.50 9.98
CA ILE A 113 -6.14 3.58 9.69
C ILE A 113 -6.22 4.57 10.83
N CYS A 114 -6.18 4.08 12.08
CA CYS A 114 -6.03 4.93 13.25
C CYS A 114 -4.79 5.83 13.12
N CYS A 115 -3.68 5.35 12.55
CA CYS A 115 -2.50 6.19 12.27
C CYS A 115 -2.70 7.25 11.17
N ASN A 116 -3.79 7.20 10.39
CA ASN A 116 -4.10 8.19 9.36
C ASN A 116 -5.09 9.23 9.88
N HIS A 117 -6.26 8.80 10.35
CA HIS A 117 -7.28 9.70 10.89
C HIS A 117 -8.36 8.90 11.65
N GLN A 118 -8.88 9.46 12.75
CA GLN A 118 -9.89 8.78 13.57
C GLN A 118 -11.23 8.57 12.83
N ILE A 119 -11.72 9.57 12.10
CA ILE A 119 -12.98 9.46 11.31
C ILE A 119 -13.00 8.23 10.39
N MET A 120 -11.86 7.85 9.82
CA MET A 120 -11.77 6.70 8.92
C MET A 120 -12.02 5.36 9.63
N LEU A 121 -11.93 5.30 10.96
CA LEU A 121 -12.28 4.10 11.74
C LEU A 121 -13.79 3.87 11.76
N ASN A 122 -14.60 4.93 11.78
CA ASN A 122 -16.06 4.82 11.86
C ASN A 122 -16.62 4.16 10.61
N THR A 123 -16.08 4.48 9.43
CA THR A 123 -16.51 3.88 8.16
C THR A 123 -16.20 2.37 8.09
N ILE A 124 -15.18 1.90 8.82
CA ILE A 124 -14.89 0.47 8.92
C ILE A 124 -15.76 -0.21 9.96
N ALA A 125 -16.04 0.46 11.08
CA ALA A 125 -16.97 -0.06 12.06
C ALA A 125 -18.37 -0.28 11.44
N GLU A 126 -18.81 0.61 10.54
CA GLU A 126 -20.04 0.46 9.77
C GLU A 126 -19.98 -0.75 8.81
N ALA A 127 -18.88 -0.91 8.06
CA ALA A 127 -18.70 -2.07 7.18
C ALA A 127 -18.61 -3.41 7.95
N ASP A 128 -18.01 -3.42 9.14
CA ASP A 128 -17.91 -4.60 10.00
C ASP A 128 -19.28 -5.05 10.55
N LEU A 129 -20.23 -4.12 10.73
CA LEU A 129 -21.60 -4.42 11.17
C LEU A 129 -22.41 -5.10 10.06
N GLU A 130 -22.23 -4.67 8.81
CA GLU A 130 -22.92 -5.24 7.63
C GLU A 130 -22.48 -6.70 7.34
N ASP A 131 -21.24 -7.08 7.67
CA ASP A 131 -20.75 -8.45 7.50
C ASP A 131 -21.27 -9.43 8.58
N HIS A 132 -21.71 -8.92 9.74
CA HIS A 132 -22.25 -9.72 10.84
C HIS A 132 -23.78 -9.83 10.83
N GLU A 133 -24.49 -8.85 10.28
CA GLU A 133 -25.92 -8.90 10.05
C GLU A 133 -26.20 -9.37 8.61
N GLY A 134 -26.29 -10.69 8.43
CA GLY A 134 -26.46 -11.31 7.11
C GLY A 134 -27.44 -10.56 6.20
N ARG A 135 -26.91 -10.02 5.09
CA ARG A 135 -27.58 -9.41 3.93
C ARG A 135 -29.12 -9.47 4.00
N SER A 136 -29.71 -8.54 4.75
CA SER A 136 -31.10 -8.18 4.55
C SER A 136 -31.14 -7.31 3.30
N THR A 137 -31.72 -7.84 2.22
CA THR A 137 -32.06 -7.08 1.02
C THR A 137 -33.08 -6.01 1.36
N GLN A 138 -32.61 -4.85 1.82
CA GLN A 138 -33.35 -3.60 1.67
C GLN A 138 -32.58 -2.72 0.71
N ASP A 139 -33.28 -2.38 -0.36
CA ASP A 139 -32.88 -1.56 -1.50
C ASP A 139 -32.75 -0.08 -1.08
N ASN A 140 -31.92 0.18 -0.08
CA ASN A 140 -31.58 1.52 0.35
C ASN A 140 -30.30 1.88 -0.39
N SER A 141 -30.44 2.53 -1.55
CA SER A 141 -29.31 3.26 -2.15
C SER A 141 -28.61 4.06 -1.06
N PRO A 142 -27.30 3.88 -0.83
CA PRO A 142 -26.61 4.60 0.21
C PRO A 142 -26.75 6.08 -0.13
N THR A 143 -27.53 6.79 0.67
CA THR A 143 -27.53 8.23 0.65
C THR A 143 -26.13 8.59 1.13
N ILE A 144 -25.25 8.97 0.19
CA ILE A 144 -23.91 9.46 0.51
C ILE A 144 -24.13 10.76 1.28
N THR A 145 -24.27 10.62 2.60
CA THR A 145 -24.26 11.76 3.49
C THR A 145 -22.81 12.21 3.48
N GLN A 146 -22.48 13.19 2.63
CA GLN A 146 -21.19 13.85 2.67
C GLN A 146 -21.07 14.47 4.05
N THR A 147 -20.40 13.78 4.97
CA THR A 147 -20.05 14.35 6.25
C THR A 147 -19.05 15.45 5.95
N ILE A 148 -19.51 16.71 5.98
CA ILE A 148 -18.61 17.85 5.87
C ILE A 148 -17.78 17.85 7.14
N VAL A 149 -16.56 17.33 7.05
CA VAL A 149 -15.59 17.36 8.14
C VAL A 149 -14.98 18.75 8.18
N ASP A 150 -15.02 19.40 9.34
CA ASP A 150 -14.38 20.70 9.50
C ASP A 150 -12.85 20.57 9.50
N VAL A 151 -12.18 21.68 9.18
CA VAL A 151 -10.72 21.73 9.11
C VAL A 151 -10.08 21.37 10.45
N GLU A 152 -10.69 21.77 11.57
CA GLU A 152 -10.18 21.50 12.90
C GLU A 152 -10.12 20.00 13.18
N THR A 153 -11.14 19.27 12.76
CA THR A 153 -11.21 17.81 12.87
C THR A 153 -10.17 17.15 11.98
N CYS A 154 -10.00 17.58 10.71
CA CYS A 154 -8.94 17.07 9.85
C CYS A 154 -7.54 17.28 10.45
N MET A 155 -7.33 18.42 11.14
CA MET A 155 -6.08 18.77 11.80
C MET A 155 -5.76 17.92 13.04
N MET A 156 -6.70 17.11 13.52
CA MET A 156 -6.42 16.11 14.56
C MET A 156 -5.44 15.04 14.09
N SER A 157 -5.39 14.77 12.77
CA SER A 157 -4.34 13.92 12.20
C SER A 157 -3.02 14.66 12.09
N SER A 158 -2.01 14.13 12.77
CA SER A 158 -0.64 14.65 12.67
C SER A 158 -0.10 14.60 11.23
N LYS A 159 -0.55 13.64 10.41
CA LYS A 159 -0.15 13.56 8.99
C LYS A 159 -0.78 14.67 8.15
N ILE A 160 -2.08 14.94 8.33
CA ILE A 160 -2.77 16.02 7.61
C ILE A 160 -2.24 17.38 8.05
N ALA A 161 -2.10 17.60 9.35
CA ALA A 161 -1.54 18.83 9.90
C ALA A 161 -0.14 19.13 9.33
N HIS A 162 0.73 18.11 9.30
CA HIS A 162 2.07 18.24 8.74
C HIS A 162 2.09 18.45 7.22
N LEU A 163 1.22 17.74 6.49
CA LEU A 163 1.06 17.90 5.05
C LEU A 163 0.64 19.32 4.70
N LEU A 164 -0.38 19.86 5.38
CA LEU A 164 -0.86 21.22 5.16
C LEU A 164 0.23 22.24 5.47
N GLN A 165 0.96 22.07 6.58
CA GLN A 165 2.10 22.95 6.90
C GLN A 165 3.18 22.91 5.80
N SER A 166 3.47 21.72 5.27
CA SER A 166 4.46 21.54 4.20
C SER A 166 4.01 22.16 2.88
N LEU A 167 2.73 22.02 2.52
CA LEU A 167 2.14 22.66 1.34
C LEU A 167 2.14 24.19 1.46
N MET A 168 1.83 24.73 2.64
CA MET A 168 1.90 26.17 2.90
C MET A 168 3.32 26.72 2.78
N LYS A 169 4.32 26.02 3.34
CA LYS A 169 5.74 26.37 3.20
C LYS A 169 6.17 26.37 1.73
N ASN A 170 5.77 25.35 0.97
CA ASN A 170 6.10 25.25 -0.46
C ASN A 170 5.45 26.38 -1.29
N LYS A 171 4.23 26.81 -0.94
CA LYS A 171 3.57 27.95 -1.58
C LYS A 171 4.30 29.27 -1.35
N GLN A 172 4.96 29.42 -0.20
CA GLN A 172 5.75 30.62 0.15
C GLN A 172 7.20 30.55 -0.34
N SER A 173 7.63 29.41 -0.90
CA SER A 173 8.98 29.25 -1.41
C SER A 173 9.25 30.20 -2.57
N LYS A 174 10.41 30.87 -2.54
CA LYS A 174 10.88 31.80 -3.59
C LYS A 174 11.30 31.07 -4.88
N CYS A 175 11.28 29.73 -4.89
CA CYS A 175 11.87 28.91 -5.96
C CYS A 175 10.90 28.55 -7.11
N GLY A 176 9.92 29.43 -7.38
CA GLY A 176 8.92 29.23 -8.44
C GLY A 176 7.75 28.30 -8.03
N PRO A 177 6.74 28.16 -8.91
CA PRO A 177 5.54 27.39 -8.59
C PRO A 177 5.87 25.89 -8.47
N THR A 178 5.76 25.37 -7.26
CA THR A 178 5.98 23.95 -6.96
C THR A 178 4.64 23.21 -6.95
N LYS A 179 4.53 22.11 -7.69
CA LYS A 179 3.37 21.20 -7.64
C LYS A 179 3.70 20.01 -6.74
N SER A 180 2.74 19.62 -5.92
CA SER A 180 2.86 18.46 -5.04
C SER A 180 1.89 17.37 -5.48
N VAL A 181 2.30 16.11 -5.38
CA VAL A 181 1.45 14.94 -5.63
C VAL A 181 1.39 14.14 -4.33
N VAL A 182 0.18 13.89 -3.84
CA VAL A 182 -0.07 13.13 -2.61
C VAL A 182 -0.54 11.74 -3.02
N TYR A 183 0.07 10.71 -2.44
CA TYR A 183 -0.30 9.32 -2.64
C TYR A 183 -0.79 8.74 -1.31
N THR A 184 -1.89 8.00 -1.36
CA THR A 184 -2.43 7.25 -0.23
C THR A 184 -2.98 5.91 -0.72
N GLN A 185 -2.99 4.93 0.17
CA GLN A 185 -3.64 3.63 -0.08
C GLN A 185 -5.15 3.68 0.22
N TRP A 186 -5.61 4.73 0.90
CA TRP A 186 -6.97 4.84 1.42
C TRP A 186 -7.76 5.91 0.66
N THR A 187 -8.78 5.50 -0.10
CA THR A 187 -9.63 6.44 -0.83
C THR A 187 -10.31 7.45 0.11
N GLN A 188 -10.80 7.00 1.26
CA GLN A 188 -11.42 7.84 2.29
C GLN A 188 -10.48 8.93 2.84
N PHE A 189 -9.16 8.76 2.73
CA PHE A 189 -8.21 9.80 3.13
C PHE A 189 -8.16 10.95 2.11
N LEU A 190 -8.52 10.71 0.85
CA LEU A 190 -8.61 11.75 -0.18
C LEU A 190 -9.88 12.60 -0.04
N ASP A 191 -10.88 12.08 0.67
CA ASP A 191 -12.12 12.81 0.98
C ASP A 191 -11.93 13.79 2.15
N LEU A 192 -10.81 13.70 2.89
CA LEU A 192 -10.40 14.60 3.98
C LEU A 192 -9.54 15.77 3.48
#